data_AF-A0A1B6BBC9-F1
#
_entry.id   AF-A0A1B6BBC9-F1
#
_cell.length_a   1.000
_cell.length_b   1.000
_cell.length_c   1.000
_cell.angle_alpha   90.00
_cell.angle_beta   90.00
_cell.angle_gamma   90.00
#
_symmetry.space_group_name_H-M   'P 1'
#
loop_
_entity.id
_entity.type
_entity.pdbx_description
1 polymer ?
#
loop_
_entity_poly.entity_id
_entity_poly.type
_entity_poly.pdbx_seq_one_letter_code
_entity_poly.pdbx_strand_id
1 'polypeptide(L)'
;MEATAVEKRGRISDRDLGIWDDAHVKRLKNIVDECKIQGALIGIQLAHAGRKCEVPTEDSIAPSSIAFSEAYQRPSEMNQKAIDTVIEAFKKGAERALKAGFDVIELHGAHGYLINELRQFDWRLNCLSLVVDY
;
A
#
# COMPACT_ATOMS: atom_id res chain seq x y z
N MET A 1 6.42 -6.68 -9.40
CA MET A 1 6.88 -6.71 -8.01
C MET A 1 5.70 -7.10 -7.14
N GLU A 2 5.95 -7.80 -6.05
CA GLU A 2 4.93 -8.14 -5.03
C GLU A 2 4.34 -6.89 -4.35
N ALA A 3 3.31 -7.11 -3.52
CA ALA A 3 2.69 -6.08 -2.69
C ALA A 3 3.75 -5.35 -1.86
N THR A 4 3.92 -4.06 -2.14
CA THR A 4 4.93 -3.22 -1.49
C THR A 4 4.23 -2.15 -0.66
N ALA A 5 4.43 -2.19 0.66
CA ALA A 5 3.66 -1.38 1.58
C ALA A 5 4.02 0.11 1.51
N VAL A 6 3.00 0.98 1.45
CA VAL A 6 3.17 2.45 1.42
C VAL A 6 3.37 3.07 2.80
N GLU A 7 3.10 2.30 3.87
CA GLU A 7 3.34 2.62 5.27
C GLU A 7 3.85 1.38 6.01
N LYS A 8 4.58 1.55 7.13
CA LYS A 8 5.06 0.43 7.96
C LYS A 8 3.91 -0.46 8.47
N ARG A 9 2.84 0.15 8.98
CA ARG A 9 1.60 -0.52 9.42
C ARG A 9 0.75 -1.09 8.28
N GLY A 10 1.09 -0.76 7.04
CA GLY A 10 0.41 -1.25 5.83
C GLY A 10 0.98 -2.57 5.30
N ARG A 11 1.97 -3.16 5.98
CA ARG A 11 2.50 -4.48 5.63
C ARG A 11 1.53 -5.60 6.00
N ILE A 12 1.59 -6.71 5.28
CA ILE A 12 0.95 -7.97 5.68
C ILE A 12 1.84 -8.61 6.75
N SER A 13 3.09 -8.92 6.42
CA SER A 13 4.08 -9.49 7.35
C SER A 13 5.23 -8.51 7.66
N ASP A 14 6.03 -8.80 8.68
CA ASP A 14 7.18 -7.96 9.05
C ASP A 14 8.34 -8.04 8.04
N ARG A 15 8.26 -8.97 7.08
CA ARG A 15 9.25 -9.21 6.02
C ARG A 15 8.85 -8.61 4.67
N ASP A 16 7.67 -8.01 4.58
CA ASP A 16 7.19 -7.41 3.34
C ASP A 16 8.07 -6.25 2.89
N LEU A 17 8.18 -6.09 1.57
CA LEU A 17 8.80 -4.92 0.97
C LEU A 17 8.04 -3.64 1.33
N GLY A 18 8.78 -2.54 1.34
CA GLY A 18 8.28 -1.23 1.67
C GLY A 18 8.68 -0.15 0.68
N ILE A 19 7.90 0.93 0.62
CA ILE A 19 8.22 2.15 -0.12
C ILE A 19 7.78 3.43 0.63
N TRP A 20 7.68 3.35 1.96
CA TRP A 20 7.32 4.48 2.83
C TRP A 20 8.48 5.45 3.11
N ASP A 21 9.73 5.06 2.81
CA ASP A 21 10.95 5.83 3.09
C ASP A 21 11.80 6.00 1.81
N ASP A 22 12.45 7.15 1.66
CA ASP A 22 13.35 7.43 0.53
C ASP A 22 14.54 6.47 0.50
N ALA A 23 14.95 5.94 1.66
CA ALA A 23 16.00 4.93 1.77
C ALA A 23 15.68 3.63 0.99
N HIS A 24 14.40 3.33 0.75
CA HIS A 24 13.99 2.15 -0.01
C HIS A 24 14.27 2.27 -1.51
N VAL A 25 14.23 3.50 -2.04
CA VAL A 25 14.35 3.78 -3.49
C VAL A 25 15.62 3.18 -4.06
N LYS A 26 16.76 3.35 -3.36
CA LYS A 26 18.06 2.85 -3.83
C LYS A 26 18.05 1.33 -4.05
N ARG A 27 17.51 0.56 -3.11
CA ARG A 27 17.51 -0.91 -3.21
C ARG A 27 16.49 -1.41 -4.22
N LEU A 28 15.32 -0.79 -4.28
CA LEU A 28 14.30 -1.11 -5.29
C LEU A 28 14.80 -0.82 -6.71
N LYS A 29 15.53 0.30 -6.89
CA LYS A 29 16.16 0.64 -8.16
C LYS A 29 17.13 -0.44 -8.66
N ASN A 30 17.90 -1.08 -7.78
CA ASN A 30 18.77 -2.17 -8.20
C ASN A 30 17.99 -3.34 -8.83
N ILE A 31 16.80 -3.67 -8.29
CA ILE A 31 15.94 -4.72 -8.85
C ILE A 31 15.37 -4.28 -10.19
N VAL A 32 14.90 -3.03 -10.27
CA VAL A 32 14.39 -2.43 -11.51
C VAL A 32 15.45 -2.48 -12.62
N ASP A 33 16.67 -2.03 -12.31
CA ASP A 33 17.78 -1.97 -13.26
C ASP A 33 18.14 -3.37 -13.77
N GLU A 34 18.18 -4.37 -12.90
CA GLU A 34 18.46 -5.76 -13.29
C GLU A 34 17.38 -6.30 -14.23
N CYS A 35 16.09 -6.10 -13.93
CA CYS A 35 15.01 -6.50 -14.84
C CYS A 35 15.11 -5.80 -16.21
N LYS A 36 15.45 -4.52 -16.21
CA LYS A 36 15.56 -3.71 -17.44
C LYS A 36 16.77 -4.09 -18.28
N ILE A 37 17.89 -4.48 -17.68
CA ILE A 37 19.06 -5.03 -18.40
C ILE A 37 18.68 -6.28 -19.18
N GLN A 38 17.74 -7.08 -18.68
CA GLN A 38 17.20 -8.26 -19.37
C GLN A 38 16.10 -7.92 -20.40
N GLY A 39 15.80 -6.64 -20.63
CA GLY A 39 14.82 -6.17 -21.59
C GLY A 39 13.36 -6.26 -21.14
N ALA A 40 13.09 -6.51 -19.85
CA ALA A 40 11.74 -6.58 -19.30
C ALA A 40 11.25 -5.21 -18.81
N LEU A 41 9.96 -4.94 -19.01
CA LEU A 41 9.25 -3.92 -18.25
C LEU A 41 8.99 -4.42 -16.83
N ILE A 42 9.01 -3.51 -15.84
CA ILE A 42 8.78 -3.87 -14.44
C ILE A 42 7.74 -2.98 -13.79
N GLY A 43 6.71 -3.62 -13.23
CA GLY A 43 5.67 -2.97 -12.45
C GLY A 43 5.84 -3.17 -10.94
N ILE A 44 5.27 -2.25 -10.15
CA ILE A 44 5.15 -2.36 -8.70
C ILE A 44 3.69 -2.27 -8.26
N GLN A 45 3.30 -3.13 -7.31
CA GLN A 45 2.00 -3.08 -6.67
C GLN A 45 2.12 -2.34 -5.34
N LEU A 46 1.56 -1.14 -5.26
CA LEU A 46 1.47 -0.37 -4.01
C LEU A 46 0.32 -0.90 -3.16
N ALA A 47 0.60 -1.21 -1.90
CA ALA A 47 -0.34 -1.91 -1.04
C ALA A 47 -0.46 -1.29 0.37
N HIS A 48 -1.59 -1.56 1.01
CA HIS A 48 -1.81 -1.35 2.43
C HIS A 48 -2.73 -2.45 2.97
N ALA A 49 -2.23 -3.29 3.88
CA ALA A 49 -2.90 -4.50 4.34
C ALA A 49 -4.16 -4.25 5.18
N GLY A 50 -4.32 -3.05 5.74
CA GLY A 50 -5.51 -2.67 6.49
C GLY A 50 -5.71 -3.60 7.71
N ARG A 51 -6.92 -4.14 7.88
CA ARG A 51 -7.23 -5.06 8.98
C ARG A 51 -6.54 -6.43 8.89
N LYS A 52 -5.85 -6.71 7.78
CA LYS A 52 -5.09 -7.96 7.58
C LYS A 52 -3.58 -7.79 7.79
N CYS A 53 -3.15 -6.70 8.45
CA CYS A 53 -1.78 -6.56 8.92
C CYS A 53 -1.52 -7.55 10.07
N GLU A 54 -0.53 -8.44 9.88
CA GLU A 54 -0.16 -9.50 10.82
C GLU A 54 1.01 -9.10 11.73
N VAL A 55 1.57 -7.90 11.54
CA VAL A 55 2.68 -7.40 12.36
C VAL A 55 2.14 -6.96 13.72
N PRO A 56 2.41 -7.69 14.83
CA PRO A 56 1.72 -7.44 16.11
C PRO A 56 2.08 -6.10 16.76
N THR A 57 3.22 -5.52 16.37
CA THR A 57 3.70 -4.23 16.91
C THR A 57 3.16 -3.02 16.15
N GLU A 58 2.44 -3.23 15.04
CA GLU A 58 1.90 -2.15 14.22
C GLU A 58 0.43 -1.90 14.54
N ASP A 59 0.06 -0.63 14.67
CA ASP A 59 -1.35 -0.23 14.83
C ASP A 59 -2.06 -0.30 13.49
N SER A 60 -2.67 -1.46 13.23
CA SER A 60 -3.46 -1.68 12.02
C SER A 60 -4.69 -0.78 11.98
N ILE A 61 -4.99 -0.25 10.80
CA ILE A 61 -6.13 0.64 10.56
C ILE A 61 -7.10 0.03 9.56
N ALA A 62 -8.38 0.34 9.70
CA ALA A 62 -9.42 -0.12 8.79
C ALA A 62 -10.62 0.84 8.77
N PRO A 63 -11.52 0.73 7.78
CA PRO A 63 -12.72 1.57 7.70
C PRO A 63 -13.69 1.40 8.88
N SER A 64 -13.60 0.28 9.59
CA SER A 64 -14.38 0.00 10.80
C SER A 64 -13.55 -0.86 11.74
N SER A 65 -13.80 -0.75 13.05
CA SER A 65 -13.07 -1.54 14.06
C SER A 65 -13.60 -2.99 14.15
N ILE A 66 -13.43 -3.75 13.07
CA ILE A 66 -13.84 -5.16 12.93
C ILE A 66 -12.65 -5.97 12.41
N ALA A 67 -12.20 -6.95 13.20
CA ALA A 67 -11.13 -7.86 12.82
C ALA A 67 -11.49 -8.69 11.57
N PHE A 68 -10.49 -9.13 10.81
CA PHE A 68 -10.73 -10.00 9.64
C PHE A 68 -11.24 -11.39 10.05
N SER A 69 -10.66 -11.96 11.12
CA SER A 69 -11.09 -13.20 11.78
C SER A 69 -10.58 -13.21 13.23
N GLU A 70 -10.91 -14.24 14.00
CA GLU A 70 -10.47 -14.39 15.41
C GLU A 70 -8.94 -14.42 15.58
N ALA A 71 -8.20 -14.78 14.52
CA ALA A 71 -6.74 -14.83 14.52
C ALA A 71 -6.07 -13.45 14.29
N TYR A 72 -6.83 -12.44 13.88
CA TYR A 72 -6.31 -11.11 13.55
C TYR A 72 -6.58 -10.10 14.64
N GLN A 73 -5.66 -9.16 14.81
CA GLN A 73 -5.86 -8.03 15.70
C GLN A 73 -7.07 -7.18 15.28
N ARG A 74 -7.76 -6.60 16.25
CA ARG A 74 -8.83 -5.65 15.99
C ARG A 74 -8.21 -4.32 15.52
N PRO A 75 -8.54 -3.82 14.32
CA PRO A 75 -7.95 -2.59 13.82
C PRO A 75 -8.55 -1.34 14.49
N SER A 76 -7.78 -0.27 14.46
CA SER A 76 -8.23 1.08 14.76
C SER A 76 -9.13 1.60 13.61
N GLU A 77 -10.30 2.12 13.96
CA GLU A 77 -11.21 2.72 12.97
C GLU A 77 -10.63 4.03 12.43
N MET A 78 -10.61 4.17 11.11
CA MET A 78 -10.06 5.33 10.44
C MET A 78 -10.96 6.56 10.60
N ASN A 79 -10.34 7.69 10.97
CA ASN A 79 -10.94 9.01 10.82
C ASN A 79 -10.43 9.68 9.53
N GLN A 80 -10.98 10.87 9.22
CA GLN A 80 -10.59 11.61 8.01
C GLN A 80 -9.07 11.85 7.91
N LYS A 81 -8.42 12.20 9.02
CA LYS A 81 -6.97 12.42 9.05
C LYS A 81 -6.18 11.15 8.69
N ALA A 82 -6.62 9.98 9.16
CA ALA A 82 -6.00 8.70 8.82
C ALA A 82 -6.17 8.39 7.32
N ILE A 83 -7.35 8.68 6.75
CA ILE A 83 -7.60 8.55 5.31
C ILE A 83 -6.66 9.44 4.52
N ASP A 84 -6.58 10.73 4.86
CA ASP A 84 -5.71 11.69 4.17
C ASP A 84 -4.23 11.28 4.24
N THR A 85 -3.81 10.74 5.39
CA THR A 85 -2.44 10.23 5.59
C THR A 85 -2.15 9.04 4.65
N VAL A 86 -3.09 8.11 4.52
CA VAL A 86 -2.94 6.96 3.63
C VAL A 86 -2.91 7.40 2.16
N ILE A 87 -3.79 8.33 1.75
CA ILE A 87 -3.78 8.88 0.38
C ILE A 87 -2.42 9.50 0.07
N GLU A 88 -1.89 10.31 0.98
CA GLU A 88 -0.58 10.93 0.84
C GLU A 88 0.55 9.89 0.82
N ALA A 89 0.43 8.80 1.58
CA ALA A 89 1.39 7.69 1.56
C ALA A 89 1.39 6.97 0.20
N PHE A 90 0.23 6.71 -0.40
CA PHE A 90 0.13 6.15 -1.75
C PHE A 90 0.76 7.08 -2.80
N LYS A 91 0.48 8.38 -2.71
CA LYS A 91 1.08 9.39 -3.60
C LYS A 91 2.61 9.37 -3.50
N LYS A 92 3.16 9.46 -2.29
CA LYS A 92 4.61 9.39 -2.05
C LYS A 92 5.21 8.06 -2.48
N GLY A 93 4.49 6.96 -2.29
CA GLY A 93 4.87 5.64 -2.78
C GLY A 93 5.00 5.62 -4.31
N ALA A 94 4.05 6.22 -5.02
CA ALA A 94 4.09 6.35 -6.47
C ALA A 94 5.26 7.23 -6.95
N GLU A 95 5.49 8.38 -6.31
CA GLU A 95 6.63 9.24 -6.61
C GLU A 95 7.98 8.51 -6.41
N ARG A 96 8.09 7.72 -5.34
CA ARG A 96 9.28 6.89 -5.07
C ARG A 96 9.44 5.74 -6.05
N ALA A 97 8.33 5.11 -6.46
CA ALA A 97 8.34 4.08 -7.50
C ALA A 97 8.84 4.64 -8.82
N LEU A 98 8.37 5.83 -9.20
CA LEU A 98 8.85 6.55 -10.37
C LEU A 98 10.36 6.87 -10.25
N LYS A 99 10.82 7.38 -9.10
CA LYS A 99 12.25 7.62 -8.82
C LYS A 99 13.09 6.35 -8.89
N ALA A 100 12.54 5.20 -8.46
CA ALA A 100 13.21 3.90 -8.56
C ALA A 100 13.25 3.37 -10.01
N GLY A 101 12.43 3.91 -10.90
CA GLY A 101 12.41 3.61 -12.33
C GLY A 101 11.41 2.53 -12.74
N PHE A 102 10.39 2.24 -11.93
CA PHE A 102 9.30 1.34 -12.35
C PHE A 102 8.53 1.91 -13.54
N ASP A 103 8.10 1.03 -14.45
CA ASP A 103 7.36 1.41 -15.66
C ASP A 103 5.84 1.45 -15.44
N VAL A 104 5.37 0.66 -14.47
CA VAL A 104 3.94 0.51 -14.17
C VAL A 104 3.73 0.57 -12.66
N ILE A 105 2.67 1.27 -12.26
CA ILE A 105 2.19 1.28 -10.88
C ILE A 105 0.81 0.64 -10.86
N GLU A 106 0.65 -0.39 -10.05
CA GLU A 106 -0.63 -1.00 -9.72
C GLU A 106 -1.04 -0.61 -8.30
N LEU A 107 -2.29 -0.21 -8.10
CA LEU A 107 -2.84 -0.01 -6.77
C LEU A 107 -3.54 -1.28 -6.29
N HIS A 108 -3.17 -1.78 -5.12
CA HIS A 108 -3.75 -3.02 -4.61
C HIS A 108 -5.17 -2.81 -4.05
N GLY A 109 -6.16 -2.93 -4.94
CA GLY A 109 -7.59 -2.76 -4.63
C GLY A 109 -8.36 -4.04 -4.29
N ALA A 110 -7.70 -5.15 -3.94
CA ALA A 110 -8.31 -6.48 -3.88
C ALA A 110 -7.99 -7.25 -2.57
N HIS A 111 -8.36 -8.52 -2.52
CA HIS A 111 -7.99 -9.52 -1.49
C HIS A 111 -8.36 -9.19 -0.02
N GLY A 112 -9.24 -8.21 0.18
CA GLY A 112 -9.71 -7.83 1.51
C GLY A 112 -8.73 -6.94 2.28
N TYR A 113 -7.77 -6.32 1.59
CA TYR A 113 -6.89 -5.28 2.12
C TYR A 113 -7.55 -3.90 2.01
N LEU A 114 -6.88 -2.85 2.47
CA LEU A 114 -7.52 -1.58 2.85
C LEU A 114 -8.44 -0.96 1.79
N ILE A 115 -7.98 -0.87 0.52
CA ILE A 115 -8.80 -0.31 -0.57
C ILE A 115 -10.03 -1.19 -0.85
N ASN A 116 -9.89 -2.51 -0.73
CA ASN A 116 -11.01 -3.45 -0.90
C ASN A 116 -11.97 -3.39 0.30
N GLU A 117 -11.48 -3.16 1.51
CA GLU A 117 -12.30 -2.99 2.72
C GLU A 117 -13.24 -1.77 2.57
N LEU A 118 -12.73 -0.66 2.02
CA LEU A 118 -13.52 0.54 1.76
C LEU A 118 -14.69 0.31 0.79
N ARG A 119 -14.56 -0.64 -0.15
CA ARG A 119 -15.61 -0.96 -1.12
C ARG A 119 -16.74 -1.83 -0.56
N GLN A 120 -16.51 -2.49 0.57
CA GLN A 120 -17.48 -3.41 1.18
C GLN A 120 -18.47 -2.70 2.11
N PHE A 121 -18.22 -1.41 2.40
CA PHE A 121 -19.12 -0.53 3.12
C PHE A 121 -19.55 0.61 2.19
N ASP A 122 -20.78 1.11 2.32
CA ASP A 122 -21.36 2.17 1.46
C ASP A 122 -20.70 3.55 1.73
N TRP A 123 -19.42 3.69 1.37
CA TRP A 123 -18.66 4.93 1.41
C TRP A 123 -18.76 5.62 0.06
N ARG A 124 -19.88 6.32 -0.18
CA ARG A 124 -20.03 7.17 -1.36
C ARG A 124 -19.25 8.47 -1.15
N LEU A 125 -18.56 8.87 -2.23
CA LEU A 125 -17.91 10.16 -2.50
C LEU A 125 -16.47 10.31 -1.98
N ASN A 126 -15.50 10.08 -2.89
CA ASN A 126 -14.25 10.86 -3.11
C ASN A 126 -13.01 10.05 -3.51
N CYS A 127 -13.01 8.71 -3.45
CA CYS A 127 -11.79 7.95 -3.80
C CYS A 127 -11.54 7.77 -5.31
N LEU A 128 -12.49 8.09 -6.20
CA LEU A 128 -12.32 7.84 -7.64
C LEU A 128 -11.55 8.94 -8.39
N SER A 129 -11.21 10.07 -7.75
CA SER A 129 -10.51 11.18 -8.42
C SER A 129 -8.99 11.21 -8.20
N LEU A 130 -8.38 10.18 -7.59
CA LEU A 130 -7.06 10.31 -6.96
C LEU A 130 -5.89 9.58 -7.64
N VAL A 131 -6.02 9.11 -8.88
CA VAL A 131 -4.96 8.30 -9.51
C VAL A 131 -4.74 8.58 -11.01
N VAL A 132 -5.42 9.56 -11.60
CA VAL A 132 -5.33 9.81 -13.07
C VAL A 132 -4.66 11.15 -13.43
N ASP A 133 -4.25 11.94 -12.42
CA ASP A 133 -3.61 13.24 -12.67
C ASP A 133 -2.10 13.19 -12.39
N TYR A 134 -1.34 12.34 -13.10
CA TYR A 134 0.10 12.50 -13.38
C TYR A 134 0.52 11.71 -14.61
#